data_AF-A0A945Q619-F1
#
_entry.id   AF-A0A945Q619-F1
#
_cell.length_a   1.000
_cell.length_b   1.000
_cell.length_c   1.000
_cell.angle_alpha   90.00
_cell.angle_beta   90.00
_cell.angle_gamma   90.00
#
_symmetry.space_group_name_H-M   'P 1'
#
loop_
_entity.id
_entity.type
_entity.pdbx_description
1 polymer ?
#
loop_
_entity_poly.entity_id
_entity_poly.type
_entity_poly.pdbx_seq_one_letter_code
_entity_poly.pdbx_strand_id
1 'polypeptide(L)'
;MPSPIKRALISVSDKAGLEDFGRFLADQGVEILSTGGSAKALRDAGVPVTEVSDHTGFPEIMDGRVKTLQPAIHGGLLAVRGNTEHEAAMAEHNIAPI
;
A
#
# COMPACT_ATOMS: atom_id res chain seq x y z
N MET A 1 13.70 19.37 2.11
CA MET A 1 13.84 18.08 2.81
C MET A 1 12.85 17.10 2.20
N PRO A 2 13.21 15.84 1.94
CA PRO A 2 12.23 14.87 1.45
C PRO A 2 11.10 14.69 2.47
N SER A 3 9.86 14.57 2.00
CA SER A 3 8.72 14.27 2.87
C SER A 3 8.90 12.90 3.52
N PRO A 4 8.56 12.74 4.83
CA PRO A 4 8.58 11.44 5.48
C PRO A 4 7.70 10.44 4.75
N ILE A 5 8.13 9.18 4.68
CA ILE A 5 7.30 8.08 4.18
C ILE A 5 6.16 7.88 5.19
N LYS A 6 4.91 7.94 4.71
CA LYS A 6 3.72 7.76 5.55
C LYS A 6 2.99 6.44 5.25
N ARG A 7 3.14 5.92 4.04
CA ARG A 7 2.52 4.68 3.58
C ARG A 7 3.49 3.92 2.68
N ALA A 8 3.42 2.60 2.70
CA ALA A 8 4.19 1.72 1.82
C ALA A 8 3.28 0.64 1.23
N LEU A 9 3.38 0.41 -0.09
CA LEU A 9 2.76 -0.74 -0.74
C LEU A 9 3.82 -1.84 -0.96
N ILE A 10 3.63 -3.00 -0.32
CA ILE A 10 4.59 -4.10 -0.38
C ILE A 10 3.93 -5.32 -1.04
N SER A 11 4.49 -5.78 -2.15
CA SER A 11 4.04 -7.00 -2.84
C SER A 11 5.23 -7.71 -3.47
N VAL A 12 5.78 -8.69 -2.74
CA VAL A 12 7.01 -9.38 -3.13
C VAL A 12 6.80 -10.88 -3.26
N SER A 13 7.45 -11.48 -4.27
CA SER A 13 7.46 -12.92 -4.48
C SER A 13 8.44 -13.62 -3.55
N ASP A 14 9.61 -13.03 -3.33
CA ASP A 14 10.58 -13.46 -2.32
C ASP A 14 10.31 -12.71 -1.01
N LYS A 15 10.24 -13.45 0.10
CA LYS A 15 9.92 -12.91 1.43
C LYS A 15 11.15 -12.78 2.32
N ALA A 16 12.35 -13.04 1.80
CA ALA A 16 13.60 -12.82 2.53
C ALA A 16 13.65 -11.38 3.07
N GLY A 17 13.78 -11.23 4.40
CA GLY A 17 13.86 -9.94 5.08
C GLY A 17 12.55 -9.14 5.16
N LEU A 18 11.42 -9.66 4.66
CA LEU A 18 10.15 -8.94 4.64
C LEU A 18 9.65 -8.60 6.05
N GLU A 19 9.84 -9.51 6.99
CA GLU A 19 9.44 -9.31 8.38
C GLU A 19 10.20 -8.15 9.04
N ASP A 20 11.54 -8.18 9.01
CA ASP A 20 12.38 -7.15 9.62
C ASP A 20 12.10 -5.78 8.99
N PHE A 21 11.94 -5.74 7.67
CA PHE A 21 11.60 -4.51 6.95
C PHE A 21 10.20 -3.99 7.32
N GLY A 22 9.22 -4.89 7.41
CA GLY A 22 7.86 -4.54 7.83
C GLY A 22 7.80 -3.99 9.25
N ARG A 23 8.50 -4.62 10.21
CA ARG A 23 8.62 -4.13 11.58
C ARG A 23 9.25 -2.74 11.62
N PHE A 24 10.37 -2.57 10.91
CA PHE A 24 11.04 -1.27 10.82
C PHE A 24 10.09 -0.16 10.33
N LEU A 25 9.33 -0.41 9.25
CA LEU A 25 8.37 0.58 8.74
C LEU A 25 7.25 0.87 9.75
N ALA A 26 6.68 -0.17 10.37
CA ALA A 26 5.63 -0.01 11.37
C ALA A 26 6.11 0.77 12.60
N ASP A 27 7.34 0.54 13.07
CA ASP A 27 7.96 1.25 14.19
C ASP A 27 8.19 2.74 13.89
N GLN A 28 8.33 3.10 12.61
CA GLN A 28 8.37 4.50 12.16
C GLN A 28 6.97 5.11 11.94
N GLY A 29 5.89 4.37 12.23
CA GLY A 29 4.51 4.81 12.04
C GLY A 29 4.05 4.80 10.58
N VAL A 30 4.72 4.04 9.71
CA VAL A 30 4.33 3.90 8.30
C VAL A 30 3.16 2.92 8.18
N GLU A 31 2.10 3.33 7.49
CA GLU A 31 1.00 2.42 7.13
C GLU A 31 1.44 1.44 6.04
N ILE A 32 1.26 0.15 6.25
CA ILE A 32 1.65 -0.88 5.27
C ILE A 32 0.40 -1.42 4.57
N LEU A 33 0.35 -1.23 3.26
CA LEU A 33 -0.57 -1.93 2.36
C LEU A 33 0.15 -3.14 1.75
N SER A 34 -0.51 -4.29 1.69
CA SER A 34 0.08 -5.48 1.05
C SER A 34 -1.00 -6.35 0.41
N THR A 35 -0.56 -7.40 -0.30
CA THR A 35 -1.48 -8.34 -0.95
C THR A 35 -1.12 -9.80 -0.67
N GLY A 36 -2.13 -10.64 -0.53
CA GLY A 36 -2.03 -12.10 -0.58
C GLY A 36 -0.89 -12.65 0.30
N GLY A 37 0.04 -13.38 -0.32
CA GLY A 37 1.14 -14.01 0.42
C GLY A 37 2.08 -13.05 1.17
N SER A 38 2.26 -11.81 0.70
CA SER A 38 3.08 -10.81 1.42
C SER A 38 2.35 -10.29 2.66
N ALA A 39 1.06 -9.96 2.52
CA ALA A 39 0.23 -9.52 3.63
C ALA A 39 0.11 -10.62 4.70
N LYS A 40 -0.05 -11.88 4.28
CA LYS A 40 -0.04 -13.02 5.20
C LYS A 40 1.28 -13.12 5.97
N ALA A 41 2.44 -13.06 5.30
CA ALA A 41 3.74 -13.15 5.96
C ALA A 41 3.95 -12.05 7.01
N LEU A 42 3.59 -10.80 6.66
CA LEU A 42 3.66 -9.67 7.59
C LEU A 42 2.73 -9.85 8.80
N ARG A 43 1.48 -10.26 8.55
CA ARG A 43 0.49 -10.50 9.61
C ARG A 43 0.89 -11.64 10.55
N ASP A 44 1.41 -12.74 10.00
CA ASP A 44 1.87 -13.89 10.78
C ASP A 44 3.08 -13.52 11.66
N ALA A 45 3.89 -12.54 11.24
CA ALA A 45 4.95 -11.93 12.05
C ALA A 45 4.44 -10.88 13.07
N GLY A 46 3.15 -10.57 13.10
CA GLY A 46 2.58 -9.56 13.98
C GLY A 46 2.84 -8.12 13.53
N VAL A 47 3.23 -7.89 12.28
CA VAL A 47 3.36 -6.56 11.70
C VAL A 47 1.96 -6.05 11.31
N PRO A 48 1.55 -4.85 11.75
CA PRO A 48 0.30 -4.23 11.29
C PRO A 48 0.31 -4.05 9.78
N VAL A 49 -0.67 -4.64 9.09
CA VAL A 49 -0.78 -4.61 7.63
C VAL A 49 -2.24 -4.59 7.21
N THR A 50 -2.56 -3.74 6.24
CA THR A 50 -3.86 -3.65 5.59
C THR A 50 -3.80 -4.39 4.25
N GLU A 51 -4.76 -5.28 3.98
CA GLU A 51 -4.88 -5.88 2.65
C GLU A 51 -5.37 -4.85 1.64
N VAL A 52 -4.87 -4.90 0.40
CA VAL A 52 -5.32 -3.99 -0.66
C VAL A 52 -6.82 -4.18 -0.96
N SER A 53 -7.36 -5.39 -0.82
CA SER A 53 -8.81 -5.60 -0.98
C SER A 53 -9.62 -4.84 0.07
N ASP A 54 -9.14 -4.76 1.31
CA ASP A 54 -9.79 -4.03 2.39
C ASP A 54 -9.69 -2.52 2.16
N HIS A 55 -8.53 -2.06 1.67
CA HIS A 55 -8.30 -0.65 1.33
C HIS A 55 -9.15 -0.18 0.14
N THR A 56 -9.32 -1.03 -0.88
CA THR A 56 -10.03 -0.68 -2.13
C THR A 56 -11.52 -1.02 -2.10
N GLY A 57 -11.94 -1.91 -1.19
CA GLY A 57 -13.28 -2.50 -1.17
C GLY A 57 -13.54 -3.49 -2.31
N PHE A 58 -12.53 -3.83 -3.13
CA PHE A 58 -12.66 -4.75 -4.26
C PHE A 58 -12.00 -6.10 -3.94
N PRO A 59 -12.71 -7.23 -4.12
CA PRO A 59 -12.16 -8.54 -3.80
C PRO A 59 -11.06 -8.96 -4.79
N GLU A 60 -10.23 -9.89 -4.37
CA GLU A 60 -9.30 -10.56 -5.28
C GLU A 60 -10.06 -11.44 -6.28
N ILE A 61 -9.80 -11.26 -7.57
CA ILE A 61 -10.39 -12.05 -8.66
C ILE A 61 -9.32 -12.48 -9.67
N MET A 62 -9.66 -13.44 -10.53
CA MET A 62 -8.79 -13.96 -11.60
C MET A 62 -7.44 -14.46 -11.09
N ASP A 63 -7.44 -15.20 -9.97
CA ASP A 63 -6.22 -15.77 -9.37
C ASP A 63 -5.15 -14.68 -9.09
N GLY A 64 -5.61 -13.55 -8.54
CA GLY A 64 -4.74 -12.44 -8.16
C GLY A 64 -4.24 -11.55 -9.30
N ARG A 65 -4.64 -11.81 -10.56
CA ARG A 65 -4.15 -11.05 -11.73
C ARG A 65 -4.48 -9.56 -11.72
N VAL A 66 -5.56 -9.15 -11.05
CA VAL A 66 -6.07 -7.77 -11.10
C VAL A 66 -6.27 -7.14 -9.72
N LYS A 67 -5.64 -7.68 -8.68
CA LYS A 67 -5.84 -7.24 -7.29
C LYS A 67 -5.36 -5.82 -6.98
N THR A 68 -4.36 -5.29 -7.69
CA THR A 68 -3.83 -3.92 -7.49
C THR A 68 -4.19 -2.95 -8.60
N LEU A 69 -4.87 -3.39 -9.67
CA LEU A 69 -5.25 -2.55 -10.82
C LEU A 69 -6.47 -1.68 -10.47
N GLN A 70 -6.31 -0.83 -9.46
CA GLN A 70 -7.38 -0.02 -8.85
C GLN A 70 -6.96 1.46 -8.78
N PRO A 71 -7.88 2.41 -9.02
CA PRO A 71 -7.59 3.84 -8.92
C PRO A 71 -7.06 4.26 -7.55
N ALA A 72 -7.58 3.68 -6.45
CA ALA A 72 -7.11 3.99 -5.10
C ALA A 72 -5.64 3.61 -4.86
N ILE A 73 -5.11 2.63 -5.60
CA ILE A 73 -3.69 2.25 -5.55
C ILE A 73 -2.87 3.07 -6.55
N HIS A 74 -3.24 3.04 -7.82
CA HIS A 74 -2.46 3.69 -8.87
C HIS A 74 -2.52 5.21 -8.81
N GLY A 75 -3.62 5.81 -8.37
CA GLY A 75 -3.70 7.24 -8.11
C GLY A 75 -2.76 7.66 -6.99
N GLY A 76 -2.64 6.87 -5.92
CA GLY A 76 -1.69 7.11 -4.83
C GLY A 76 -0.22 7.03 -5.28
N LEU A 77 0.10 6.15 -6.22
CA LEU A 77 1.44 5.96 -6.78
C LEU A 77 1.81 6.99 -7.87
N LEU A 78 0.85 7.38 -8.72
CA LEU A 78 1.10 8.16 -9.94
C LEU A 78 0.83 9.66 -9.77
N ALA A 79 0.21 10.09 -8.67
CA ALA A 79 -0.04 11.50 -8.44
C ALA A 79 1.28 12.30 -8.31
N VAL A 80 1.35 13.43 -9.02
CA VAL A 80 2.51 14.32 -8.97
C VAL A 80 2.39 15.19 -7.72
N ARG A 81 3.31 15.01 -6.78
CA ARG A 81 3.36 15.76 -5.52
C ARG A 81 3.56 17.26 -5.80
N GLY A 82 2.76 18.12 -5.19
CA GLY A 82 2.80 19.57 -5.41
C GLY A 82 2.05 20.04 -6.65
N ASN A 83 1.43 19.14 -7.43
CA ASN A 83 0.49 19.53 -8.47
C ASN A 83 -0.91 19.64 -7.85
N THR A 84 -1.42 20.87 -7.79
CA THR A 84 -2.72 21.19 -7.17
C THR A 84 -3.90 20.47 -7.82
N GLU A 85 -3.86 20.20 -9.12
CA GLU A 85 -4.93 19.46 -9.82
C GLU A 85 -4.92 17.98 -9.43
N HIS A 86 -3.74 17.37 -9.32
CA HIS A 86 -3.62 15.97 -8.88
C HIS A 86 -4.05 15.82 -7.41
N GLU A 87 -3.61 16.74 -6.54
CA GLU A 87 -3.98 16.74 -5.12
C GLU A 87 -5.49 16.93 -4.92
N ALA A 88 -6.13 17.79 -5.71
CA ALA A 88 -7.58 17.97 -5.70
C ALA A 88 -8.32 16.70 -6.16
N ALA A 89 -7.90 16.09 -7.28
CA ALA A 89 -8.52 14.87 -7.78
C ALA A 89 -8.37 13.69 -6.79
N MET A 90 -7.21 13.58 -6.14
CA MET A 90 -7.01 12.58 -5.08
C MET A 90 -7.95 12.79 -3.90
N ALA A 91 -8.08 14.03 -3.42
CA ALA A 91 -8.97 14.37 -2.32
C ALA A 91 -10.44 14.10 -2.66
N GLU A 92 -10.89 14.49 -3.86
CA GLU A 92 -12.26 14.28 -4.35
C GLU A 92 -12.64 12.78 -4.40
N HIS A 93 -11.70 11.94 -4.80
CA HIS A 93 -11.92 10.50 -4.96
C HIS A 93 -11.44 9.66 -3.78
N ASN A 94 -11.10 10.28 -2.64
CA ASN A 94 -10.59 9.62 -1.43
C ASN A 94 -9.35 8.73 -1.68
N ILE A 95 -8.49 9.14 -2.62
CA ILE A 95 -7.25 8.46 -2.93
C ILE A 95 -6.16 9.05 -2.03
N ALA A 96 -5.49 8.18 -1.28
CA ALA A 96 -4.43 8.61 -0.38
C ALA A 96 -3.05 8.31 -0.99
N PRO A 97 -2.03 9.16 -0.76
CA PRO A 97 -0.71 9.01 -1.38
C PRO A 97 0.02 7.75 -0.90
N ILE A 98 0.81 7.17 -1.78
CA ILE A 98 1.69 6.03 -1.51
C ILE A 98 3.16 6.45 -1.72
#